data_AF-A0A9W5X6Q5-F1
#
_entry.id   AF-A0A9W5X6Q5-F1
#
_cell.length_a   1.000
_cell.length_b   1.000
_cell.length_c   1.000
_cell.angle_alpha   90.00
_cell.angle_beta   90.00
_cell.angle_gamma   90.00
#
_symmetry.space_group_name_H-M   'P 1'
#
loop_
_entity.id
_entity.type
_entity.pdbx_description
1 polymer ?
#
loop_
_entity_poly.entity_id
_entity_poly.type
_entity_poly.pdbx_seq_one_letter_code
_entity_poly.pdbx_strand_id
1 'polypeptide(L)'
;MLHLLKKISKSAVSTNDLVAFADGKLIPLKEVPDDVFSNQMMGEGMAIRISNDTIVSPTDGVITSIFPTLHAFSMMLTNGIEILIHIGLDTVELKGKGFKKLINENSQVKKGKPIIKVDRALIEKNGFDLTTMMIVVDDKGFKISYQTQGNASGGKTVVATIDN
;
A
#
# COMPACT_ATOMS: atom_id res chain seq x y z
N MET A 1 33.79 -20.42 23.11
CA MET A 1 33.86 -19.52 21.94
C MET A 1 33.37 -20.26 20.71
N LEU A 2 32.07 -20.21 20.42
CA LEU A 2 31.57 -20.46 19.07
C LEU A 2 30.21 -19.77 18.91
N HIS A 3 30.19 -18.77 18.04
CA HIS A 3 29.07 -17.89 17.75
C HIS A 3 27.94 -18.67 17.10
N LEU A 4 26.74 -18.63 17.69
CA LEU A 4 25.52 -19.11 17.04
C LEU A 4 24.82 -17.92 16.36
N LEU A 5 25.35 -17.48 15.22
CA LEU A 5 24.64 -16.59 14.30
C LEU A 5 23.73 -17.44 13.40
N LYS A 6 22.50 -17.72 13.87
CA LYS A 6 21.47 -18.33 13.01
C LYS A 6 20.72 -17.22 12.28
N LYS A 7 21.11 -17.05 11.01
CA LYS A 7 20.50 -16.26 9.93
C LYS A 7 19.03 -15.90 10.17
N ILE A 8 18.74 -14.60 10.07
CA ILE A 8 17.40 -14.04 9.91
C ILE A 8 16.79 -14.69 8.65
N SER A 9 15.78 -15.53 8.88
CA SER A 9 15.02 -16.22 7.83
C SER A 9 14.21 -15.18 7.06
N LYS A 10 14.59 -14.96 5.79
CA LYS A 10 13.77 -14.25 4.81
C LYS A 10 12.58 -15.14 4.49
N SER A 11 11.45 -14.93 5.16
CA SER A 11 10.22 -15.72 4.94
C SER A 11 9.87 -15.73 3.45
N ALA A 12 9.66 -16.92 2.91
CA ALA A 12 9.17 -17.10 1.55
C ALA A 12 7.77 -16.48 1.46
N VAL A 13 7.56 -15.58 0.49
CA VAL A 13 6.27 -14.91 0.29
C VAL A 13 5.22 -15.96 -0.10
N SER A 14 4.26 -16.20 0.79
CA SER A 14 3.12 -17.11 0.58
C SER A 14 2.04 -16.43 -0.29
N THR A 15 1.06 -17.19 -0.77
CA THR A 15 -0.12 -16.66 -1.47
C THR A 15 -0.96 -15.72 -0.61
N ASN A 16 -0.79 -15.78 0.71
CA ASN A 16 -1.54 -15.01 1.69
C ASN A 16 -0.82 -13.72 2.12
N ASP A 17 0.37 -13.45 1.58
CA ASP A 17 1.15 -12.27 1.94
C ASP A 17 0.91 -11.11 0.96
N LEU A 18 0.74 -9.93 1.52
CA LEU A 18 0.76 -8.66 0.80
C LEU A 18 2.12 -7.99 1.05
N VAL A 19 2.81 -7.64 -0.03
CA VAL A 19 4.06 -6.87 0.06
C VAL A 19 3.79 -5.37 0.01
N ALA A 20 4.77 -4.60 0.47
CA ALA A 20 4.71 -3.15 0.46
C ALA A 20 4.41 -2.60 -0.94
N PHE A 21 3.49 -1.65 -1.02
CA PHE A 21 3.13 -0.98 -2.27
C PHE A 21 4.14 0.13 -2.65
N ALA A 22 5.07 0.48 -1.78
CA ALA A 22 6.12 1.48 -2.01
C ALA A 22 7.34 1.21 -1.11
N ASP A 23 8.46 1.83 -1.43
CA ASP A 23 9.56 1.94 -0.47
C ASP A 23 9.19 2.99 0.59
N GLY A 24 9.60 2.83 1.84
CA GLY A 24 9.36 3.86 2.87
C GLY A 24 9.34 3.35 4.29
N LYS A 25 8.91 4.22 5.21
CA LYS A 25 8.75 3.89 6.63
C LYS A 25 7.32 3.42 6.91
N LEU A 26 7.18 2.23 7.47
CA LEU A 26 5.91 1.67 7.93
C LEU A 26 5.43 2.44 9.15
N ILE A 27 4.14 2.77 9.17
CA ILE A 27 3.46 3.38 10.32
C ILE A 27 2.06 2.75 10.50
N PRO A 28 1.54 2.69 11.74
CA PRO A 28 0.15 2.29 11.97
C PRO A 28 -0.81 3.38 11.50
N LEU A 29 -2.04 3.01 11.12
CA LEU A 29 -3.06 3.98 10.74
C LEU A 29 -3.31 5.03 11.83
N LYS A 30 -3.21 4.65 13.11
CA LYS A 30 -3.33 5.55 14.27
C LYS A 30 -2.32 6.72 14.28
N GLU A 31 -1.23 6.63 13.53
CA GLU A 31 -0.23 7.71 13.39
C GLU A 31 -0.43 8.55 12.11
N VAL A 32 -1.42 8.24 11.29
CA VAL A 32 -1.79 9.05 10.11
C VAL A 32 -2.52 10.30 10.62
N PRO A 33 -2.10 11.53 10.21
CA PRO A 33 -2.70 12.77 10.69
C PRO A 33 -4.02 13.09 9.95
N ASP A 34 -4.96 12.16 9.97
CA ASP A 34 -6.29 12.27 9.38
C ASP A 34 -7.27 11.37 10.15
N ASP A 35 -8.41 11.91 10.55
CA ASP A 35 -9.37 11.22 11.43
C ASP A 35 -10.08 10.05 10.73
N VAL A 36 -10.29 10.10 9.42
CA VAL A 36 -10.94 9.03 8.66
C VAL A 36 -10.06 7.79 8.65
N PHE A 37 -8.75 7.97 8.44
CA PHE A 37 -7.79 6.87 8.41
C PHE A 37 -7.37 6.43 9.82
N SER A 38 -7.07 7.36 10.72
CA SER A 38 -6.55 7.02 12.06
C SER A 38 -7.58 6.34 12.95
N ASN A 39 -8.87 6.65 12.77
CA ASN A 39 -9.98 5.96 13.43
C ASN A 39 -10.49 4.74 12.63
N GLN A 40 -9.81 4.36 11.53
CA GLN A 40 -10.14 3.18 10.72
C GLN A 40 -11.58 3.18 10.20
N MET A 41 -12.15 4.35 9.89
CA MET A 41 -13.56 4.49 9.51
C MET A 41 -13.90 3.81 8.17
N MET A 42 -12.92 3.63 7.30
CA MET A 42 -13.06 2.94 6.01
C MET A 42 -12.62 1.47 6.05
N GLY A 43 -12.12 0.99 7.20
CA GLY A 43 -11.56 -0.35 7.37
C GLY A 43 -10.19 -0.34 8.05
N GLU A 44 -9.73 -1.54 8.40
CA GLU A 44 -8.39 -1.75 8.94
C GLU A 44 -7.32 -1.67 7.84
N GLY A 45 -6.06 -1.52 8.25
CA GLY A 45 -4.99 -1.35 7.28
C GLY A 45 -3.67 -0.88 7.87
N MET A 46 -2.83 -0.36 7.00
CA MET A 46 -1.50 0.14 7.35
C MET A 46 -1.10 1.29 6.43
N ALA A 47 -0.11 2.09 6.82
CA ALA A 47 0.40 3.18 6.00
C ALA A 47 1.93 3.18 5.85
N ILE A 48 2.39 3.78 4.75
CA ILE A 48 3.81 3.98 4.43
C ILE A 48 4.05 5.47 4.19
N ARG A 49 4.99 6.07 4.92
CA ARG A 49 5.62 7.33 4.51
C ARG A 49 6.59 7.02 3.37
N ILE A 50 6.11 7.17 2.14
CA ILE A 50 6.80 6.66 0.96
C ILE A 50 8.12 7.41 0.70
N SER A 51 9.12 6.69 0.22
CA SER A 51 10.45 7.22 -0.10
C SER A 51 10.83 7.05 -1.58
N ASN A 52 9.95 6.49 -2.41
CA ASN A 52 10.13 6.33 -3.85
C ASN A 52 8.91 6.83 -4.65
N ASP A 53 9.07 6.89 -5.97
CA ASP A 53 8.13 7.57 -6.87
C ASP A 53 7.16 6.62 -7.58
N THR A 54 7.02 5.38 -7.10
CA THR A 54 6.21 4.37 -7.77
C THR A 54 5.43 3.53 -6.77
N ILE A 55 4.11 3.54 -6.94
CA ILE A 55 3.19 2.67 -6.22
C ILE A 55 3.00 1.39 -7.05
N VAL A 56 3.22 0.24 -6.42
CA VAL A 56 3.15 -1.08 -7.03
C VAL A 56 2.03 -1.91 -6.40
N SER A 57 1.58 -2.94 -7.13
CA SER A 57 0.62 -3.92 -6.62
C SER A 57 1.19 -4.68 -5.41
N PRO A 58 0.50 -4.74 -4.26
CA PRO A 58 0.96 -5.48 -3.09
C PRO A 58 0.85 -7.00 -3.26
N THR A 59 0.06 -7.47 -4.22
CA THR A 59 -0.11 -8.92 -4.48
C THR A 59 -0.65 -9.15 -5.90
N ASP A 60 -1.08 -10.36 -6.20
CA ASP A 60 -1.78 -10.72 -7.43
C ASP A 60 -3.29 -10.40 -7.32
N GLY A 61 -3.90 -9.93 -8.40
CA GLY A 61 -5.34 -9.62 -8.41
C GLY A 61 -5.76 -8.74 -9.59
N VAL A 62 -6.85 -8.00 -9.43
CA VAL A 62 -7.45 -7.14 -10.47
C VAL A 62 -7.60 -5.72 -9.95
N ILE A 63 -7.15 -4.73 -10.72
CA ILE A 63 -7.44 -3.32 -10.43
C ILE A 63 -8.91 -3.05 -10.76
N THR A 64 -9.74 -2.86 -9.74
CA THR A 64 -11.20 -2.70 -9.91
C THR A 64 -11.60 -1.26 -10.20
N SER A 65 -10.82 -0.28 -9.73
CA SER A 65 -11.09 1.15 -9.94
C SER A 65 -9.79 1.95 -9.87
N ILE A 66 -9.67 3.00 -10.68
CA ILE A 66 -8.62 4.01 -10.59
C ILE A 66 -9.31 5.37 -10.54
N PHE A 67 -9.10 6.10 -9.45
CA PHE A 67 -9.83 7.35 -9.22
C PHE A 67 -9.45 8.39 -10.29
N PRO A 68 -10.38 9.27 -10.73
CA PRO A 68 -10.12 10.21 -11.83
C PRO A 68 -8.90 11.11 -11.64
N THR A 69 -8.61 11.51 -10.40
CA THR A 69 -7.45 12.34 -10.04
C THR A 69 -6.21 11.51 -9.69
N LEU A 70 -6.25 10.20 -9.89
CA LEU A 70 -5.14 9.24 -9.74
C LEU A 70 -4.50 9.15 -8.35
N HIS A 71 -5.08 9.78 -7.34
CA HIS A 71 -4.62 9.71 -5.95
C HIS A 71 -4.95 8.37 -5.28
N ALA A 72 -5.84 7.56 -5.84
CA ALA A 72 -6.23 6.29 -5.25
C ALA A 72 -6.60 5.25 -6.32
N PHE A 73 -6.52 3.99 -5.93
CA PHE A 73 -7.05 2.86 -6.70
C PHE A 73 -7.51 1.73 -5.79
N SER A 74 -8.53 1.01 -6.24
CA SER A 74 -8.99 -0.22 -5.58
C SER A 74 -8.50 -1.45 -6.32
N MET A 75 -8.30 -2.52 -5.58
CA MET A 75 -7.88 -3.80 -6.09
C MET A 75 -8.64 -4.92 -5.39
N MET A 76 -9.17 -5.85 -6.18
CA MET A 76 -9.69 -7.11 -5.68
C MET A 76 -8.59 -8.18 -5.74
N LEU A 77 -8.28 -8.75 -4.59
CA LEU A 77 -7.34 -9.86 -4.47
C LEU A 77 -7.94 -11.17 -4.99
N THR A 78 -7.09 -12.16 -5.26
CA THR A 78 -7.53 -13.48 -5.75
C THR A 78 -8.43 -14.25 -4.78
N ASN A 79 -8.40 -13.92 -3.49
CA ASN A 79 -9.28 -14.48 -2.45
C ASN A 79 -10.58 -13.67 -2.23
N GLY A 80 -10.82 -12.64 -3.06
CA GLY A 80 -12.04 -11.83 -3.00
C GLY A 80 -12.00 -10.66 -2.02
N ILE A 81 -10.91 -10.50 -1.25
CA ILE A 81 -10.70 -9.32 -0.40
C ILE A 81 -10.56 -8.09 -1.31
N GLU A 82 -11.18 -6.98 -0.90
CA GLU A 82 -11.01 -5.69 -1.58
C GLU A 82 -10.12 -4.77 -0.75
N ILE A 83 -9.09 -4.21 -1.39
CA ILE A 83 -8.23 -3.19 -0.81
C ILE A 83 -8.31 -1.88 -1.58
N LEU A 84 -8.09 -0.78 -0.86
CA LEU A 84 -7.92 0.56 -1.38
C LEU A 84 -6.48 1.02 -1.07
N ILE A 85 -5.76 1.49 -2.08
CA ILE A 85 -4.53 2.24 -1.90
C ILE A 85 -4.83 3.73 -2.10
N HIS A 86 -4.64 4.53 -1.05
CA HIS A 86 -4.84 5.98 -1.05
C HIS A 86 -3.51 6.71 -0.89
N ILE A 87 -3.10 7.48 -1.89
CA ILE A 87 -1.76 8.06 -2.04
C ILE A 87 -1.73 9.49 -1.52
N GLY A 88 -1.21 9.65 -0.30
CA GLY A 88 -1.14 10.93 0.38
C GLY A 88 -2.47 11.34 1.03
N LEU A 89 -2.44 12.47 1.75
CA LEU A 89 -3.61 13.09 2.36
C LEU A 89 -4.04 14.30 1.53
N ASP A 90 -5.36 14.45 1.33
CA ASP A 90 -5.98 15.52 0.53
C ASP A 90 -5.46 15.69 -0.91
N THR A 91 -4.67 14.74 -1.42
CA THR A 91 -4.04 14.80 -2.74
C THR A 91 -5.04 14.74 -3.90
N VAL A 92 -6.31 14.41 -3.64
CA VAL A 92 -7.41 14.60 -4.58
C VAL A 92 -7.50 16.04 -5.09
N GLU A 93 -7.14 17.03 -4.26
CA GLU A 93 -7.14 18.46 -4.59
C GLU A 93 -6.16 18.84 -5.70
N LEU A 94 -5.13 18.02 -5.92
CA LEU A 94 -4.16 18.22 -7.00
C LEU A 94 -4.75 17.94 -8.39
N LYS A 95 -5.96 17.36 -8.47
CA LYS A 95 -6.66 17.11 -9.73
C LYS A 95 -5.81 16.33 -10.75
N GLY A 96 -5.05 15.35 -10.27
CA GLY A 96 -4.16 14.51 -11.09
C GLY A 96 -2.76 15.08 -11.34
N LYS A 97 -2.47 16.32 -10.92
CA LYS A 97 -1.11 16.86 -11.01
C LYS A 97 -0.18 16.09 -10.09
N GLY A 98 0.99 15.71 -10.61
CA GLY A 98 1.96 14.90 -9.89
C GLY A 98 1.71 13.39 -9.93
N PHE A 99 0.64 12.93 -10.60
CA PHE A 99 0.34 11.52 -10.75
C PHE A 99 0.40 11.09 -12.21
N LYS A 100 0.89 9.88 -12.46
CA LYS A 100 0.87 9.26 -13.79
C LYS A 100 0.40 7.81 -13.69
N LYS A 101 -0.73 7.54 -14.33
CA LYS A 101 -1.28 6.19 -14.49
C LYS A 101 -0.36 5.32 -15.36
N LEU A 102 -0.09 4.09 -14.94
CA LEU A 102 0.74 3.13 -15.68
C LEU A 102 -0.06 1.91 -16.18
N ILE A 103 -1.30 1.75 -15.72
CA ILE A 103 -2.15 0.61 -16.01
C ILE A 103 -3.62 1.05 -16.12
N ASN A 104 -4.47 0.24 -16.74
CA ASN A 104 -5.90 0.54 -16.84
C ASN A 104 -6.70 -0.21 -15.77
N GLU A 105 -7.88 0.30 -15.46
CA GLU A 105 -8.91 -0.46 -14.74
C GLU A 105 -9.18 -1.80 -15.43
N ASN A 106 -9.68 -2.75 -14.65
CA ASN A 106 -9.94 -4.14 -15.03
C ASN A 106 -8.70 -4.94 -15.46
N SER A 107 -7.49 -4.38 -15.29
CA SER A 107 -6.26 -5.09 -15.58
C SER A 107 -5.93 -6.09 -14.49
N GLN A 108 -5.60 -7.32 -14.89
CA GLN A 108 -4.95 -8.28 -14.01
C GLN A 108 -3.50 -7.87 -13.75
N VAL A 109 -3.09 -7.95 -12.50
CA VAL A 109 -1.76 -7.56 -12.04
C VAL A 109 -1.10 -8.66 -11.24
N LYS A 110 0.23 -8.65 -11.28
CA LYS A 110 1.08 -9.46 -10.43
C LYS A 110 1.69 -8.61 -9.34
N LYS A 111 2.06 -9.23 -8.23
CA LYS A 111 2.83 -8.63 -7.14
C LYS A 111 4.00 -7.80 -7.68
N GLY A 112 4.13 -6.57 -7.20
CA GLY A 112 5.18 -5.63 -7.59
C GLY A 112 4.96 -4.95 -8.95
N LYS A 113 3.85 -5.22 -9.66
CA LYS A 113 3.53 -4.51 -10.90
C LYS A 113 3.33 -3.01 -10.63
N PRO A 114 4.02 -2.10 -11.35
CA PRO A 114 3.79 -0.67 -11.22
C PRO A 114 2.37 -0.26 -11.65
N ILE A 115 1.71 0.55 -10.82
CA ILE A 115 0.33 1.01 -11.00
C ILE A 115 0.27 2.51 -11.27
N ILE A 116 0.86 3.31 -10.37
CA ILE A 116 0.90 4.79 -10.45
C ILE A 116 2.34 5.26 -10.18
N LYS A 117 2.81 6.23 -10.98
CA LYS A 117 3.98 7.04 -10.66
C LYS A 117 3.57 8.33 -9.95
N VAL A 118 4.39 8.74 -9.01
CA VAL A 118 4.18 9.90 -8.14
C VAL A 118 5.37 10.84 -8.29
N ASP A 119 5.12 12.10 -8.67
CA ASP A 119 6.12 13.18 -8.59
C ASP A 119 6.10 13.73 -7.17
N ARG A 120 6.90 13.12 -6.31
CA ARG A 120 6.89 13.44 -4.89
C ARG A 120 7.33 14.86 -4.60
N ALA A 121 8.34 15.33 -5.33
CA ALA A 121 8.85 16.69 -5.18
C ALA A 121 7.76 17.72 -5.51
N LEU A 122 6.97 17.50 -6.57
CA LEU A 122 5.84 18.37 -6.89
C LEU A 122 4.79 18.36 -5.78
N ILE A 123 4.39 17.18 -5.32
CA ILE A 123 3.31 17.03 -4.33
C ILE A 123 3.71 17.66 -2.98
N GLU A 124 4.89 17.31 -2.48
CA GLU A 124 5.44 17.86 -1.22
C GLU A 124 5.64 19.38 -1.31
N LYS A 125 6.08 19.90 -2.48
CA LYS A 125 6.20 21.35 -2.71
C LYS A 125 4.85 22.08 -2.67
N ASN A 126 3.75 21.40 -2.98
CA ASN A 126 2.40 21.95 -2.84
C ASN A 126 1.83 21.78 -1.43
N GLY A 127 2.61 21.24 -0.48
CA GLY A 127 2.24 21.14 0.94
C GLY A 127 1.45 19.89 1.32
N PHE A 128 1.34 18.91 0.41
CA PHE A 128 0.59 17.68 0.67
C PHE A 128 1.47 16.61 1.32
N ASP A 129 0.92 15.89 2.30
CA ASP A 129 1.55 14.72 2.92
C ASP A 129 1.40 13.51 1.99
N LEU A 130 2.49 12.76 1.78
CA LEU A 130 2.53 11.56 0.93
C LEU A 130 2.46 10.24 1.70
N THR A 131 2.11 10.29 2.98
CA THR A 131 1.69 9.13 3.75
C THR A 131 0.58 8.41 2.98
N THR A 132 0.91 7.22 2.49
CA THR A 132 0.05 6.43 1.62
C THR A 132 -0.50 5.26 2.41
N MET A 133 -1.81 5.03 2.31
CA MET A 133 -2.51 4.02 3.08
C MET A 133 -2.87 2.82 2.20
N MET A 134 -2.79 1.63 2.76
CA MET A 134 -3.47 0.44 2.27
C MET A 134 -4.56 0.07 3.26
N ILE A 135 -5.82 0.16 2.82
CA ILE A 135 -7.01 -0.10 3.62
C ILE A 135 -7.70 -1.35 3.06
N VAL A 136 -8.14 -2.25 3.94
CA VAL A 136 -8.99 -3.38 3.58
C VAL A 136 -10.44 -2.93 3.72
N VAL A 137 -11.12 -2.82 2.59
CA VAL A 137 -12.50 -2.30 2.49
C VAL A 137 -13.53 -3.42 2.72
N ASP A 138 -13.20 -4.63 2.28
CA ASP A 138 -13.99 -5.84 2.54
C ASP A 138 -13.02 -7.01 2.74
N ASP A 139 -12.96 -7.51 3.98
CA ASP A 139 -12.07 -8.59 4.38
C ASP A 139 -12.63 -9.98 4.08
N LYS A 140 -13.88 -10.11 3.61
CA LYS A 140 -14.58 -11.38 3.39
C LYS A 140 -14.57 -12.34 4.60
N GLY A 141 -14.43 -11.81 5.81
CA GLY A 141 -14.33 -12.57 7.06
C GLY A 141 -12.93 -13.15 7.34
N PHE A 142 -11.93 -12.84 6.51
CA PHE A 142 -10.55 -13.22 6.80
C PHE A 142 -9.95 -12.31 7.87
N LYS A 143 -9.09 -12.88 8.70
CA LYS A 143 -8.27 -12.10 9.63
C LYS A 143 -6.99 -11.66 8.94
N ILE A 144 -6.58 -10.41 9.15
CA ILE A 144 -5.38 -9.86 8.52
C ILE A 144 -4.46 -9.28 9.59
N SER A 145 -3.20 -9.69 9.56
CA SER A 145 -2.15 -9.20 10.46
C SER A 145 -1.26 -8.21 9.71
N TYR A 146 -0.94 -7.06 10.32
CA TYR A 146 -0.18 -5.97 9.68
C TYR A 146 1.19 -5.74 10.33
N GLN A 147 2.21 -5.49 9.50
CA GLN A 147 3.49 -4.95 9.95
C GLN A 147 3.48 -3.42 9.80
N THR A 148 3.50 -2.71 10.93
CA THR A 148 3.37 -1.24 10.98
C THR A 148 4.63 -0.54 11.47
N GLN A 149 5.76 -1.26 11.57
CA GLN A 149 7.02 -0.73 12.06
C GLN A 149 8.21 -1.15 11.18
N GLY A 150 9.19 -0.25 11.09
CA GLY A 150 10.42 -0.45 10.33
C GLY A 150 10.36 0.16 8.92
N ASN A 151 11.30 -0.25 8.08
CA ASN A 151 11.37 0.18 6.68
C ASN A 151 10.92 -0.94 5.75
N ALA A 152 10.25 -0.56 4.68
CA ALA A 152 9.79 -1.46 3.64
C ALA A 152 10.41 -1.13 2.30
N SER A 153 10.57 -2.17 1.48
CA SER A 153 10.87 -2.02 0.06
C SER A 153 9.70 -2.51 -0.79
N GLY A 154 9.26 -1.67 -1.72
CA GLY A 154 8.13 -1.88 -2.60
C GLY A 154 8.27 -3.18 -3.39
N GLY A 155 7.19 -3.97 -3.43
CA GLY A 155 7.15 -5.26 -4.10
C GLY A 155 7.94 -6.38 -3.41
N LYS A 156 8.57 -6.12 -2.26
CA LYS A 156 9.50 -7.06 -1.60
C LYS A 156 9.17 -7.35 -0.14
N THR A 157 9.08 -6.32 0.70
CA THR A 157 8.83 -6.49 2.13
C THR A 157 7.39 -6.92 2.35
N VAL A 158 7.14 -8.03 3.06
CA VAL A 158 5.78 -8.42 3.48
C VAL A 158 5.30 -7.41 4.54
N VAL A 159 4.11 -6.85 4.34
CA VAL A 159 3.52 -5.84 5.23
C VAL A 159 2.16 -6.24 5.77
N ALA A 160 1.51 -7.24 5.17
CA ALA A 160 0.35 -7.88 5.77
C ALA A 160 0.30 -9.36 5.39
N THR A 161 -0.30 -10.17 6.27
CA THR A 161 -0.53 -11.60 6.05
C THR A 161 -1.99 -11.92 6.36
N ILE A 162 -2.62 -12.67 5.47
CA ILE A 162 -4.01 -13.13 5.59
C ILE A 162 -4.01 -14.48 6.31
N ASP A 163 -4.64 -14.51 7.48
CA ASP A 163 -4.83 -15.71 8.29
C ASP A 163 -6.12 -16.44 7.84
N ASN A 164 -6.02 -17.75 7.63
CA ASN A 164 -7.16 -18.63 7.31
C ASN A 164 -7.80 -19.20 8.58
#